data_AF-A0A8J2H6Z8-F1
#
_entry.id   AF-A0A8J2H6Z8-F1
#
_cell.length_a   1.000
_cell.length_b   1.000
_cell.length_c   1.000
_cell.angle_alpha   90.00
_cell.angle_beta   90.00
_cell.angle_gamma   90.00
#
_symmetry.space_group_name_H-M   'P 1'
#
loop_
_entity.id
_entity.type
_entity.pdbx_description
1 polymer ?
#
loop_
_entity_poly.entity_id
_entity_poly.type
_entity_poly.pdbx_seq_one_letter_code
_entity_poly.pdbx_strand_id
1 'polypeptide(L)'
;MVFNKRSMEYWDFYHKDGYVYTCHKTEEQKLTGIITKYLICKENKRKKCEGSATLKGEILTVKIGHKYHEPRPTEEIEAEIAFRRSLNQACVTSFTSLRTIYDTLIIMHPEMAQKIKFKNIKRTMSRWRTETKLPELDSYSHVCQVLYQEELEFLRAYSLNLNDPQKLTIERGNEDVLYIYDSQLLDSLNAENLYISSSARIVPQLNNSKYLTTIIAEVKNYAFPILWIISSEKTSILSLYIARICRTILRKFSTNPRINFYSDFNFHTMEQFRRHFVKKKIDGSFESYCQILRYVAIEKGIDTNNQRSQEILREVMMLILLPAEKIEEECQHIKNKIIQNEQSEQFEDFFNYFCTEWIENLKPENFSLYNKIEAVNDISFIHLRVLENKLKTNTPTFWKLLGSIVEIMTKSRKELSTLMEKDKPRISFTPKINHSFNNCGKNSVISGLKKLWRSLYDERIDSREFIDKSMVVMHEFLDDFFIDKDRIKPKDLTVIYEDDDGIDIEFETKCQKCPLKLIETINYPCNHADSCLPCSQISFSECTMCEKVVEKKEKIFLPIDETNEISDFKCQICFDRSVGVYWKPCNHALSCITCAESVQKFNGILKCPHCNTPSTGFVDFELPIKINI
;
A
#
# COMPACT_ATOMS: atom_id res chain seq x y z
N MET A 1 25.90 0.61 11.99
CA MET A 1 26.31 0.92 10.59
C MET A 1 27.52 1.87 10.55
N VAL A 2 28.43 1.83 9.55
CA VAL A 2 29.44 2.91 9.41
C VAL A 2 28.81 4.08 8.67
N PHE A 3 28.26 5.05 9.41
CA PHE A 3 28.21 6.43 8.91
C PHE A 3 29.63 6.75 8.44
N ASN A 4 29.79 6.97 7.14
CA ASN A 4 31.11 7.21 6.59
C ASN A 4 31.65 8.48 7.25
N LYS A 5 32.57 8.38 8.22
CA LYS A 5 33.09 9.55 8.94
C LYS A 5 33.56 10.62 7.96
N ARG A 6 34.08 10.20 6.80
CA ARG A 6 34.45 11.07 5.67
C ARG A 6 33.28 11.91 5.11
N SER A 7 32.05 11.42 5.02
CA SER A 7 30.92 12.23 4.49
C SER A 7 30.48 13.34 5.45
N MET A 8 30.64 13.17 6.76
CA MET A 8 30.51 14.28 7.73
C MET A 8 31.74 15.21 7.69
N GLU A 9 32.95 14.65 7.72
CA GLU A 9 34.21 15.40 7.79
C GLU A 9 34.45 16.34 6.59
N TYR A 10 33.91 16.04 5.39
CA TYR A 10 34.06 16.88 4.21
C TYR A 10 33.23 18.18 4.24
N TRP A 11 32.28 18.32 5.18
CA TRP A 11 31.40 19.50 5.27
C TRP A 11 31.51 20.27 6.59
N ASP A 12 32.47 19.90 7.45
CA ASP A 12 32.84 20.69 8.62
C ASP A 12 33.40 22.06 8.18
N PHE A 13 32.56 23.08 8.31
CA PHE A 13 33.02 24.45 8.44
C PHE A 13 33.46 24.67 9.88
N TYR A 14 34.70 25.14 10.04
CA TYR A 14 35.24 25.58 11.32
C TYR A 14 35.37 27.09 11.32
N HIS A 15 35.34 27.72 12.50
CA HIS A 15 35.57 29.16 12.60
C HIS A 15 36.41 29.52 13.82
N LYS A 16 37.08 30.66 13.69
CA LYS A 16 37.83 31.33 14.74
C LYS A 16 38.07 32.77 14.31
N ASP A 17 38.03 33.70 15.26
CA ASP A 17 38.32 35.13 15.06
C ASP A 17 37.53 35.76 13.88
N GLY A 18 36.26 35.35 13.70
CA GLY A 18 35.39 35.79 12.61
C GLY A 18 35.73 35.26 11.21
N TYR A 19 36.61 34.27 11.10
CA TYR A 19 36.98 33.63 9.84
C TYR A 19 36.48 32.20 9.73
N VAL A 20 36.08 31.80 8.51
CA VAL A 20 35.59 30.44 8.21
C VAL A 20 36.63 29.65 7.44
N TYR A 21 36.90 28.43 7.90
CA TYR A 21 37.81 27.48 7.28
C TYR A 21 37.09 26.21 6.82
N THR A 22 37.67 25.54 5.84
CA THR A 22 37.27 24.22 5.33
C THR A 22 38.44 23.26 5.42
N CYS A 23 38.19 21.98 5.72
CA CYS A 23 39.25 20.97 5.75
C CYS A 23 39.89 20.80 4.36
N HIS A 24 41.23 20.86 4.31
CA HIS A 24 42.03 20.62 3.11
C HIS A 24 42.70 19.25 3.14
N LYS A 25 43.23 18.84 4.31
CA LYS A 25 43.96 17.59 4.50
C LYS A 25 43.73 17.08 5.92
N THR A 26 43.57 15.78 6.08
CA THR A 26 43.56 15.11 7.40
C THR A 26 44.79 14.21 7.48
N GLU A 27 45.50 14.24 8.60
CA GLU A 27 46.61 13.33 8.92
C GLU A 27 46.35 12.66 10.26
N GLU A 28 46.60 11.36 10.33
CA GLU A 28 46.50 10.56 11.56
C GLU A 28 47.90 10.13 11.99
N GLN A 29 48.27 10.44 13.23
CA GLN A 29 49.55 10.03 13.79
C GLN A 29 49.49 8.58 14.27
N LYS A 30 50.05 7.65 13.48
CA LYS A 30 50.04 6.20 13.70
C LYS A 30 50.44 5.72 15.11
N LEU A 31 51.23 6.49 15.85
CA LEU A 31 51.72 6.15 17.19
C LEU A 31 50.82 6.66 18.34
N THR A 32 49.98 7.66 18.10
CA THR A 32 49.19 8.35 19.13
C THR A 32 47.68 8.34 18.87
N GLY A 33 47.24 7.93 17.67
CA GLY A 33 45.85 8.02 17.23
C GLY A 33 45.35 9.46 17.05
N ILE A 34 46.21 10.47 17.21
CA ILE A 34 45.80 11.87 17.13
C ILE A 34 45.57 12.26 15.67
N ILE A 35 44.32 12.61 15.37
CA ILE A 35 43.89 13.16 14.08
C ILE A 35 44.16 14.67 14.08
N THR A 36 44.95 15.14 13.11
CA THR A 36 45.17 16.56 12.81
C THR A 36 44.47 16.92 11.50
N LYS A 37 43.54 17.88 11.54
CA LYS A 37 42.93 18.45 10.32
C LYS A 37 43.62 19.77 9.98
N TYR A 38 44.12 19.88 8.75
CA TYR A 38 44.67 21.11 8.18
C TYR A 38 43.56 21.83 7.42
N LEU A 39 43.33 23.08 7.80
CA LEU A 39 42.19 23.87 7.36
C LEU A 39 42.68 25.08 6.55
N ILE A 40 41.98 25.42 5.48
CA ILE A 40 42.23 26.61 4.67
C ILE A 40 41.00 27.52 4.67
N CYS A 41 41.18 28.82 4.50
CA CYS A 41 40.09 29.77 4.44
C CYS A 41 39.08 29.42 3.33
N LYS A 42 37.78 29.47 3.65
CA LYS A 42 36.67 29.28 2.70
C LYS A 42 36.75 30.25 1.50
N GLU A 43 37.30 31.45 1.71
CA GLU A 43 37.49 32.46 0.68
C GLU A 43 38.82 32.34 -0.09
N ASN A 44 39.66 31.33 0.18
CA ASN A 44 40.94 31.12 -0.52
C ASN A 44 40.76 31.15 -2.06
N LYS A 45 39.84 30.35 -2.60
CA LYS A 45 39.58 30.28 -4.05
C LYS A 45 38.94 31.55 -4.66
N ARG A 46 38.32 32.41 -3.85
CA ARG A 46 37.57 33.60 -4.32
C ARG A 46 38.36 34.89 -4.17
N LYS A 47 39.06 35.05 -3.06
CA LYS A 47 39.78 36.26 -2.65
C LYS A 47 41.30 36.03 -2.54
N LYS A 48 41.81 34.89 -3.03
CA LYS A 48 43.22 34.47 -2.90
C LYS A 48 43.73 34.51 -1.45
N CYS A 49 42.86 34.20 -0.49
CA CYS A 49 43.20 34.25 0.93
C CYS A 49 44.07 33.05 1.35
N GLU A 50 45.29 33.34 1.80
CA GLU A 50 46.27 32.38 2.32
C GLU A 50 45.96 31.88 3.74
N GLY A 51 44.92 32.42 4.37
CA GLY A 51 44.56 32.12 5.76
C GLY A 51 44.36 30.63 5.99
N SER A 52 45.03 30.09 7.01
CA SER A 52 45.03 28.65 7.30
C SER A 52 45.13 28.37 8.80
N ALA A 53 44.64 27.20 9.21
CA ALA A 53 44.59 26.77 10.59
C ALA A 53 44.85 25.26 10.70
N THR A 54 45.07 24.77 11.90
CA THR A 54 45.06 23.34 12.23
C THR A 54 44.16 23.07 13.42
N LEU A 55 43.34 22.03 13.31
CA LEU A 55 42.56 21.46 14.40
C LEU A 55 43.25 20.19 14.91
N LYS A 56 43.51 20.11 16.21
CA LYS A 56 44.02 18.92 16.91
C LYS A 56 43.10 18.64 18.10
N GLY A 57 42.39 17.51 18.07
CA GLY A 57 41.24 17.33 18.96
C GLY A 57 40.23 18.45 18.75
N GLU A 58 39.91 19.19 19.81
CA GLU A 58 39.00 20.35 19.77
C GLU A 58 39.73 21.69 19.59
N ILE A 59 41.07 21.72 19.67
CA ILE A 59 41.85 22.96 19.68
C ILE A 59 42.14 23.42 18.25
N LEU A 60 41.56 24.56 17.85
CA LEU A 60 41.82 25.21 16.56
C LEU A 60 42.85 26.35 16.70
N THR A 61 43.99 26.16 16.05
CA THR A 61 45.12 27.10 16.03
C THR A 61 45.29 27.68 14.62
N VAL A 62 45.17 28.99 14.48
CA VAL A 62 45.45 29.71 13.22
C VAL A 62 46.97 29.68 12.97
N LYS A 63 47.37 29.31 11.75
CA LYS A 63 48.78 29.26 11.30
C LYS A 63 49.15 30.45 10.41
N ILE A 64 48.23 30.89 9.57
CA ILE A 64 48.42 32.04 8.66
C ILE A 64 47.19 32.93 8.80
N GLY A 65 47.41 34.22 9.06
CA GLY A 65 46.35 35.22 9.18
C GLY A 65 45.71 35.60 7.83
N HIS A 66 44.60 36.34 7.89
CA HIS A 66 43.82 36.73 6.72
C HIS A 66 44.21 38.15 6.27
N LYS A 67 44.64 38.30 5.01
CA LYS A 67 45.14 39.57 4.45
C LYS A 67 44.16 40.29 3.51
N TYR A 68 43.16 39.57 2.97
CA TYR A 68 42.37 40.02 1.81
C TYR A 68 40.85 40.02 2.05
N HIS A 69 40.42 39.91 3.31
CA HIS A 69 39.05 40.18 3.73
C HIS A 69 38.97 40.35 5.25
N GLU A 70 37.97 41.12 5.67
CA GLU A 70 37.61 41.33 7.06
C GLU A 70 36.98 40.06 7.70
N PRO A 71 37.01 39.97 9.04
CA PRO A 71 36.24 38.97 9.77
C PRO A 71 34.73 39.26 9.70
N ARG A 72 33.90 38.20 9.70
CA ARG A 72 32.44 38.31 9.89
C ARG A 72 32.11 38.20 11.39
N PRO A 73 30.95 38.72 11.83
CA PRO A 73 30.45 38.48 13.19
C PRO A 73 30.39 36.99 13.51
N THR A 74 30.88 36.59 14.69
CA THR A 74 30.96 35.18 15.09
C THR A 74 29.58 34.53 15.14
N GLU A 75 28.59 35.20 15.72
CA GLU A 75 27.19 34.76 15.79
C GLU A 75 26.60 34.44 14.40
N GLU A 76 26.91 35.26 13.39
CA GLU A 76 26.46 35.04 12.02
C GLU A 76 27.08 33.76 11.42
N ILE A 77 28.35 33.51 11.72
CA ILE A 77 29.05 32.31 11.26
C ILE A 77 28.49 31.08 11.97
N GLU A 78 28.31 31.13 13.28
CA GLU A 78 27.74 30.05 14.08
C GLU A 78 26.33 29.68 13.60
N ALA A 79 25.48 30.67 13.35
CA ALA A 79 24.16 30.46 12.75
C ALA A 79 24.24 29.87 11.32
N GLU A 80 25.18 30.31 10.47
CA GLU A 80 25.40 29.70 9.13
C GLU A 80 25.82 28.22 9.26
N ILE A 81 26.65 27.89 10.23
CA ILE A 81 27.16 26.53 10.48
C ILE A 81 26.06 25.65 11.07
N ALA A 82 25.33 26.13 12.08
CA ALA A 82 24.21 25.44 12.72
C ALA A 82 23.13 25.10 11.68
N PHE A 83 22.65 26.09 10.92
CA PHE A 83 21.64 25.86 9.88
C PHE A 83 22.12 24.86 8.81
N ARG A 84 23.40 24.92 8.40
CA ARG A 84 23.98 23.93 7.45
C ARG A 84 24.07 22.53 8.03
N ARG A 85 24.40 22.39 9.33
CA ARG A 85 24.40 21.10 10.04
C ARG A 85 22.99 20.54 10.13
N SER A 86 22.00 21.33 10.54
CA SER A 86 20.57 20.95 10.55
C SER A 86 20.09 20.51 9.17
N LEU A 87 20.43 21.25 8.11
CA LEU A 87 20.13 20.86 6.72
C LEU A 87 20.80 19.56 6.31
N ASN A 88 22.09 19.36 6.64
CA ASN A 88 22.81 18.13 6.32
C ASN A 88 22.19 16.93 7.03
N GLN A 89 21.98 17.03 8.35
CA GLN A 89 21.33 16.01 9.16
C GLN A 89 19.97 15.63 8.55
N ALA A 90 19.06 16.58 8.36
CA ALA A 90 17.73 16.30 7.79
C ALA A 90 17.77 15.78 6.34
N CYS A 91 18.81 16.11 5.54
CA CYS A 91 18.97 15.55 4.19
C CYS A 91 19.35 14.07 4.20
N VAL A 92 20.14 13.63 5.18
CA VAL A 92 20.57 12.23 5.34
C VAL A 92 19.59 11.43 6.21
N THR A 93 18.89 12.07 7.16
CA THR A 93 17.93 11.45 8.09
C THR A 93 16.45 11.61 7.67
N SER A 94 16.15 11.83 6.39
CA SER A 94 14.75 11.83 5.91
C SER A 94 14.64 11.65 4.40
N PHE A 95 13.60 10.96 3.94
CA PHE A 95 13.20 10.95 2.53
C PHE A 95 12.42 12.20 2.09
N THR A 96 11.95 13.02 3.04
CA THR A 96 11.19 14.26 2.78
C THR A 96 11.83 15.14 1.71
N SER A 97 11.02 15.84 0.91
CA SER A 97 11.54 16.66 -0.20
C SER A 97 12.56 17.71 0.29
N LEU A 98 13.64 17.92 -0.48
CA LEU A 98 14.68 18.91 -0.13
C LEU A 98 14.12 20.32 0.06
N ARG A 99 13.03 20.65 -0.65
CA ARG A 99 12.34 21.95 -0.52
C ARG A 99 11.64 22.06 0.83
N THR A 100 10.89 21.03 1.22
CA THR A 100 10.22 20.96 2.53
C THR A 100 11.23 21.02 3.67
N ILE A 101 12.33 20.26 3.61
CA ILE A 101 13.40 20.31 4.63
C ILE A 101 13.96 21.73 4.78
N TYR A 102 14.23 22.41 3.66
CA TYR A 102 14.69 23.79 3.69
C TYR A 102 13.64 24.73 4.28
N ASP A 103 12.38 24.65 3.84
CA ASP A 103 11.30 25.53 4.29
C ASP A 103 10.94 25.34 5.77
N THR A 104 11.03 24.12 6.31
CA THR A 104 10.81 23.87 7.74
C THR A 104 11.99 24.39 8.57
N LEU A 105 13.23 24.10 8.18
CA LEU A 105 14.41 24.52 8.93
C LEU A 105 14.65 26.04 8.88
N ILE A 106 14.29 26.73 7.78
CA ILE A 106 14.48 28.18 7.67
C ILE A 106 13.52 28.98 8.57
N ILE A 107 12.40 28.40 9.00
CA ILE A 107 11.51 29.00 10.00
C ILE A 107 12.18 29.02 11.38
N MET A 108 13.00 28.01 11.69
CA MET A 108 13.77 27.94 12.94
C MET A 108 15.09 28.72 12.89
N HIS A 109 15.52 29.16 11.69
CA HIS A 109 16.72 29.95 11.43
C HIS A 109 16.41 31.17 10.54
N PRO A 110 15.51 32.08 10.95
CA PRO A 110 15.04 33.19 10.12
C PRO A 110 16.16 34.14 9.67
N GLU A 111 17.21 34.30 10.48
CA GLU A 111 18.42 35.07 10.18
C GLU A 111 19.18 34.55 8.94
N MET A 112 19.02 33.27 8.58
CA MET A 112 19.61 32.66 7.40
C MET A 112 18.77 32.80 6.12
N ALA A 113 17.48 33.17 6.22
CA ALA A 113 16.55 33.21 5.09
C ALA A 113 17.00 34.15 3.96
N GLN A 114 17.60 35.29 4.33
CA GLN A 114 18.14 36.26 3.37
C GLN A 114 19.46 35.78 2.74
N LYS A 115 20.27 35.01 3.50
CA LYS A 115 21.67 34.68 3.19
C LYS A 115 21.81 33.38 2.39
N ILE A 116 21.11 32.31 2.77
CA ILE A 116 21.16 31.00 2.11
C ILE A 116 19.82 30.71 1.44
N LYS A 117 19.62 31.19 0.20
CA LYS A 117 18.41 30.91 -0.59
C LYS A 117 18.39 29.46 -1.08
N PHE A 118 17.24 28.77 -1.03
CA PHE A 118 17.08 27.36 -1.45
C PHE A 118 17.79 27.02 -2.76
N LYS A 119 17.64 27.85 -3.80
CA LYS A 119 18.26 27.63 -5.12
C LYS A 119 19.79 27.49 -5.08
N ASN A 120 20.45 28.14 -4.11
CA ASN A 120 21.91 28.11 -3.96
C ASN A 120 22.38 26.84 -3.21
N ILE A 121 21.56 26.28 -2.32
CA ILE A 121 21.92 25.15 -1.44
C ILE A 121 21.36 23.81 -1.93
N LYS A 122 20.33 23.81 -2.80
CA LYS A 122 19.68 22.59 -3.36
C LYS A 122 20.67 21.55 -3.89
N ARG A 123 21.71 21.96 -4.64
CA ARG A 123 22.71 21.02 -5.18
C ARG A 123 23.55 20.37 -4.08
N THR A 124 23.89 21.13 -3.03
CA THR A 124 24.61 20.62 -1.85
C THR A 124 23.75 19.65 -1.06
N MET A 125 22.49 20.00 -0.79
CA MET A 125 21.50 19.13 -0.13
C MET A 125 21.28 17.81 -0.89
N SER A 126 21.11 17.90 -2.20
CA SER A 126 20.96 16.72 -3.06
C SER A 126 22.19 15.83 -3.00
N ARG A 127 23.39 16.40 -2.97
CA ARG A 127 24.64 15.63 -2.89
C ARG A 127 24.80 14.95 -1.53
N TRP A 128 24.51 15.63 -0.42
CA TRP A 128 24.52 15.04 0.93
C TRP A 128 23.61 13.80 1.02
N ARG A 129 22.40 13.89 0.47
CA ARG A 129 21.50 12.73 0.39
C ARG A 129 22.08 11.59 -0.44
N THR A 130 22.65 11.86 -1.62
CA THR A 130 23.27 10.81 -2.46
C THR A 130 24.59 10.25 -1.93
N GLU A 131 25.31 10.99 -1.07
CA GLU A 131 26.52 10.52 -0.38
C GLU A 131 26.20 9.54 0.77
N THR A 132 24.93 9.43 1.17
CA THR A 132 24.45 8.48 2.18
C THR A 132 24.27 7.10 1.55
N LYS A 133 25.18 6.18 1.85
CA LYS A 133 25.04 4.77 1.43
C LYS A 133 24.04 4.06 2.33
N LEU A 134 22.84 3.83 1.81
CA LEU A 134 21.88 2.88 2.37
C LEU A 134 22.37 1.44 2.10
N PRO A 135 21.99 0.44 2.92
CA PRO A 135 22.44 -0.93 2.73
C PRO A 135 21.70 -1.55 1.54
N GLU A 136 22.34 -2.52 0.90
CA GLU A 136 21.67 -3.36 -0.10
C GLU A 136 20.73 -4.33 0.62
N LEU A 137 19.58 -4.60 0.00
CA LEU A 137 18.49 -5.37 0.58
C LEU A 137 18.14 -6.50 -0.38
N ASP A 138 18.05 -7.72 0.13
CA ASP A 138 17.85 -8.95 -0.64
C ASP A 138 16.47 -9.60 -0.39
N SER A 139 15.89 -9.41 0.79
CA SER A 139 14.72 -10.14 1.29
C SER A 139 13.80 -9.28 2.17
N TYR A 140 12.53 -9.67 2.29
CA TYR A 140 11.55 -8.95 3.14
C TYR A 140 11.92 -9.02 4.63
N SER A 141 12.53 -10.12 5.08
CA SER A 141 13.07 -10.28 6.44
C SER A 141 14.22 -9.31 6.71
N HIS A 142 15.20 -9.22 5.79
CA HIS A 142 16.30 -8.27 5.88
C HIS A 142 15.82 -6.81 5.85
N VAL A 143 14.79 -6.48 5.05
CA VAL A 143 14.13 -5.15 5.10
C VAL A 143 13.61 -4.83 6.49
N CYS A 144 12.89 -5.74 7.13
CA CYS A 144 12.40 -5.52 8.49
C CYS A 144 13.57 -5.34 9.46
N GLN A 145 14.52 -6.28 9.48
CA GLN A 145 15.71 -6.23 10.36
C GLN A 145 16.49 -4.92 10.24
N VAL A 146 16.63 -4.36 9.04
CA VAL A 146 17.32 -3.08 8.80
C VAL A 146 16.48 -1.88 9.27
N LEU A 147 15.17 -1.87 9.00
CA LEU A 147 14.31 -0.74 9.33
C LEU A 147 13.98 -0.60 10.83
N TYR A 148 14.10 -1.69 11.60
CA TYR A 148 13.95 -1.68 13.06
C TYR A 148 15.27 -1.40 13.80
N GLN A 149 16.39 -1.18 13.11
CA GLN A 149 17.61 -0.62 13.72
C GLN A 149 17.38 0.84 14.12
N GLU A 150 17.83 1.22 15.32
CA GLU A 150 17.67 2.57 15.88
C GLU A 150 18.29 3.63 14.95
N GLU A 151 19.46 3.35 14.36
CA GLU A 151 20.13 4.30 13.47
C GLU A 151 19.38 4.55 12.15
N LEU A 152 18.37 3.74 11.81
CA LEU A 152 17.64 3.78 10.54
C LEU A 152 16.13 3.97 10.70
N GLU A 153 15.63 4.11 11.93
CA GLU A 153 14.21 4.32 12.21
C GLU A 153 13.64 5.55 11.46
N PHE A 154 14.48 6.57 11.27
CA PHE A 154 14.15 7.78 10.52
C PHE A 154 13.71 7.52 9.05
N LEU A 155 14.09 6.38 8.45
CA LEU A 155 13.71 6.03 7.07
C LEU A 155 12.21 5.67 6.96
N ARG A 156 11.60 5.27 8.07
CA ARG A 156 10.15 5.08 8.20
C ARG A 156 9.40 6.35 8.59
N ALA A 157 10.13 7.37 9.07
CA ALA A 157 9.55 8.64 9.47
C ALA A 157 9.17 9.50 8.26
N TYR A 158 7.97 10.06 8.31
CA TYR A 158 7.47 11.06 7.38
C TYR A 158 6.75 12.14 8.18
N SER A 159 6.88 13.42 7.81
CA SER A 159 6.27 14.47 8.66
C SER A 159 5.93 15.79 7.98
N LEU A 160 4.92 16.43 8.58
CA LEU A 160 4.61 17.85 8.44
C LEU A 160 5.45 18.71 9.40
N ASN A 161 5.89 18.15 10.52
CA ASN A 161 6.62 18.81 11.60
C ASN A 161 7.80 17.93 12.04
N LEU A 162 9.04 18.42 11.91
CA LEU A 162 10.25 17.66 12.28
C LEU A 162 10.29 17.25 13.76
N ASN A 163 9.50 17.89 14.61
CA ASN A 163 9.46 17.63 16.05
C ASN A 163 8.46 16.52 16.45
N ASP A 164 7.58 16.09 15.54
CA ASP A 164 6.65 14.97 15.75
C ASP A 164 6.53 14.16 14.43
N PRO A 165 7.47 13.23 14.17
CA PRO A 165 7.45 12.41 12.97
C PRO A 165 6.43 11.27 13.08
N GLN A 166 5.44 11.30 12.17
CA GLN A 166 4.61 10.14 11.89
C GLN A 166 5.48 9.02 11.29
N LYS A 167 5.21 7.75 11.62
CA LYS A 167 6.03 6.62 11.23
C LYS A 167 5.20 5.62 10.42
N LEU A 168 5.76 5.16 9.31
CA LEU A 168 5.23 4.02 8.57
C LEU A 168 5.51 2.74 9.37
N THR A 169 4.46 1.95 9.59
CA THR A 169 4.62 0.55 9.97
C THR A 169 5.04 -0.21 8.73
N ILE A 170 6.13 -0.98 8.85
CA ILE A 170 6.63 -1.87 7.82
C ILE A 170 6.82 -3.22 8.48
N GLU A 171 6.05 -4.20 8.03
CA GLU A 171 5.93 -5.51 8.67
C GLU A 171 5.90 -6.60 7.59
N ARG A 172 6.43 -7.76 7.97
CA ARG A 172 6.43 -8.98 7.15
C ARG A 172 5.15 -9.77 7.43
N GLY A 173 4.60 -10.41 6.40
CA GLY A 173 3.49 -11.37 6.55
C GLY A 173 4.04 -12.77 6.72
N ASN A 174 4.50 -13.33 5.61
CA ASN A 174 5.22 -14.59 5.51
C ASN A 174 6.54 -14.37 4.74
N GLU A 175 7.17 -15.42 4.19
CA GLU A 175 8.33 -15.34 3.27
C GLU A 175 8.07 -14.47 2.03
N ASP A 176 6.81 -14.27 1.68
CA ASP A 176 6.35 -13.82 0.35
C ASP A 176 5.59 -12.49 0.35
N VAL A 177 5.31 -11.89 1.51
CA VAL A 177 4.57 -10.63 1.66
C VAL A 177 5.29 -9.65 2.58
N LEU A 178 5.46 -8.42 2.11
CA LEU A 178 5.85 -7.24 2.89
C LEU A 178 4.76 -6.17 2.77
N TYR A 179 4.31 -5.59 3.89
CA TYR A 179 3.29 -4.55 3.88
C TYR A 179 3.76 -3.26 4.58
N ILE A 180 3.28 -2.12 4.07
CA ILE A 180 3.67 -0.77 4.44
C ILE A 180 2.40 0.06 4.64
N TYR A 181 2.21 0.64 5.82
CA TYR A 181 1.02 1.42 6.17
C TYR A 181 1.30 2.44 7.27
N ASP A 182 0.28 3.19 7.68
CA ASP A 182 0.30 4.03 8.89
C ASP A 182 -0.98 3.78 9.69
N SER A 183 -0.82 3.24 10.91
CA SER A 183 -1.92 2.96 11.84
C SER A 183 -2.66 4.23 12.28
N GLN A 184 -1.94 5.30 12.61
CA GLN A 184 -2.54 6.59 12.99
C GLN A 184 -3.28 7.24 11.82
N LEU A 185 -2.94 6.94 10.56
CA LEU A 185 -3.70 7.42 9.40
C LEU A 185 -5.00 6.63 9.29
N LEU A 186 -4.93 5.30 9.31
CA LEU A 186 -6.11 4.42 9.28
C LEU A 186 -7.12 4.78 10.39
N ASP A 187 -6.63 5.00 11.61
CA ASP A 187 -7.45 5.38 12.76
C ASP A 187 -8.10 6.76 12.62
N SER A 188 -7.50 7.69 11.87
CA SER A 188 -8.06 9.04 11.63
C SER A 188 -9.03 9.13 10.44
N LEU A 189 -8.95 8.22 9.47
CA LEU A 189 -9.78 8.25 8.26
C LEU A 189 -11.22 7.76 8.50
N ASN A 190 -12.19 8.43 7.89
CA ASN A 190 -13.59 7.98 7.80
C ASN A 190 -13.94 7.71 6.34
N ALA A 191 -13.54 6.55 5.83
CA ALA A 191 -13.69 6.16 4.43
C ALA A 191 -15.14 5.86 4.04
N GLU A 192 -15.50 6.21 2.81
CA GLU A 192 -16.75 5.86 2.14
C GLU A 192 -16.55 4.67 1.20
N ASN A 193 -15.45 4.67 0.44
CA ASN A 193 -15.06 3.62 -0.49
C ASN A 193 -13.61 3.18 -0.26
N LEU A 194 -13.31 1.91 -0.51
CA LEU A 194 -11.96 1.34 -0.56
C LEU A 194 -11.70 0.74 -1.94
N TYR A 195 -10.58 1.09 -2.54
CA TYR A 195 -10.13 0.63 -3.85
C TYR A 195 -8.88 -0.22 -3.69
N ILE A 196 -8.88 -1.42 -4.24
CA ILE A 196 -7.78 -2.40 -4.23
C ILE A 196 -7.28 -2.54 -5.67
N SER A 197 -5.97 -2.44 -5.88
CA SER A 197 -5.38 -2.60 -7.21
C SER A 197 -3.95 -3.12 -7.14
N SER A 198 -3.66 -4.15 -7.94
CA SER A 198 -2.38 -4.85 -7.99
C SER A 198 -1.68 -4.61 -9.33
N SER A 199 -0.36 -4.42 -9.31
CA SER A 199 0.42 -4.20 -10.53
C SER A 199 1.80 -4.86 -10.49
N ALA A 200 2.26 -5.46 -11.60
CA ALA A 200 3.65 -5.91 -11.76
C ALA A 200 4.53 -4.88 -12.48
N ARG A 201 4.00 -3.67 -12.72
CA ARG A 201 4.70 -2.56 -13.41
C ARG A 201 5.76 -1.91 -12.53
N ILE A 202 5.47 -1.76 -11.24
CA ILE A 202 6.29 -1.03 -10.27
C ILE A 202 6.61 -1.99 -9.14
N VAL A 203 7.74 -2.67 -9.22
CA VAL A 203 8.07 -3.74 -8.29
C VAL A 203 9.49 -3.53 -7.79
N PRO A 204 9.74 -3.48 -6.47
CA PRO A 204 11.07 -3.22 -5.97
C PRO A 204 12.01 -4.37 -6.30
N GLN A 205 13.28 -4.04 -6.57
CA GLN A 205 14.37 -5.02 -6.66
C GLN A 205 14.64 -5.58 -5.25
N LEU A 206 13.87 -6.59 -4.87
CA LEU A 206 13.89 -7.24 -3.56
C LEU A 206 13.29 -8.64 -3.67
N ASN A 207 14.05 -9.69 -3.38
CA ASN A 207 13.61 -11.08 -3.52
C ASN A 207 12.97 -11.38 -4.90
N ASN A 208 12.14 -12.42 -4.95
CA ASN A 208 11.22 -12.74 -6.04
C ASN A 208 9.99 -11.80 -6.11
N SER A 209 10.07 -10.51 -5.72
CA SER A 209 8.91 -9.59 -5.82
C SER A 209 8.38 -9.57 -7.26
N LYS A 210 7.07 -9.82 -7.45
CA LYS A 210 6.39 -9.72 -8.76
C LYS A 210 5.24 -8.72 -8.76
N TYR A 211 4.65 -8.38 -7.61
CA TYR A 211 3.48 -7.49 -7.56
C TYR A 211 3.57 -6.44 -6.46
N LEU A 212 3.00 -5.28 -6.74
CA LEU A 212 2.70 -4.20 -5.78
C LEU A 212 1.19 -3.98 -5.79
N THR A 213 0.54 -4.34 -4.68
CA THR A 213 -0.87 -4.05 -4.42
C THR A 213 -0.97 -2.78 -3.57
N THR A 214 -1.87 -1.87 -3.93
CA THR A 214 -2.19 -0.67 -3.16
C THR A 214 -3.66 -0.68 -2.77
N ILE A 215 -3.96 -0.34 -1.52
CA ILE A 215 -5.32 -0.04 -1.07
C ILE A 215 -5.45 1.47 -0.84
N ILE A 216 -6.51 2.06 -1.40
CA ILE A 216 -6.78 3.49 -1.41
C ILE A 216 -8.15 3.74 -0.80
N ALA A 217 -8.22 4.62 0.20
CA ALA A 217 -9.45 5.04 0.84
C ALA A 217 -9.96 6.37 0.27
N GLU A 218 -11.25 6.46 -0.03
CA GLU A 218 -11.92 7.70 -0.40
C GLU A 218 -12.63 8.33 0.81
N VAL A 219 -12.35 9.61 1.08
CA VAL A 219 -12.97 10.41 2.14
C VAL A 219 -13.40 11.76 1.56
N LYS A 220 -14.69 12.12 1.65
CA LYS A 220 -15.23 13.40 1.12
C LYS A 220 -14.86 13.66 -0.37
N ASN A 221 -14.76 12.62 -1.21
CA ASN A 221 -14.27 12.65 -2.62
C ASN A 221 -12.75 12.88 -2.81
N TYR A 222 -11.93 12.63 -1.78
CA TYR A 222 -10.46 12.66 -1.87
C TYR A 222 -9.91 11.26 -1.64
N ALA A 223 -8.97 10.83 -2.49
CA ALA A 223 -8.37 9.51 -2.45
C ALA A 223 -7.02 9.52 -1.72
N PHE A 224 -6.89 8.65 -0.73
CA PHE A 224 -5.72 8.50 0.13
C PHE A 224 -5.20 7.06 0.07
N PRO A 225 -4.00 6.79 -0.48
CA PRO A 225 -3.41 5.47 -0.38
C PRO A 225 -3.02 5.21 1.08
N ILE A 226 -3.42 4.04 1.60
CA ILE A 226 -3.35 3.72 3.04
C ILE A 226 -2.54 2.47 3.36
N LEU A 227 -2.39 1.57 2.40
CA LEU A 227 -1.65 0.31 2.54
C LEU A 227 -1.01 -0.02 1.19
N TRP A 228 0.27 -0.36 1.22
CA TRP A 228 0.99 -0.98 0.11
C TRP A 228 1.43 -2.37 0.53
N ILE A 229 1.32 -3.33 -0.39
CA ILE A 229 1.66 -4.73 -0.19
C ILE A 229 2.52 -5.17 -1.36
N ILE A 230 3.74 -5.61 -1.08
CA ILE A 230 4.66 -6.17 -2.06
C ILE A 230 4.58 -7.69 -1.90
N SER A 231 4.28 -8.41 -2.99
CA SER A 231 4.17 -9.86 -2.98
C SER A 231 5.05 -10.53 -4.05
N SER A 232 5.50 -11.74 -3.76
CA SER A 232 6.24 -12.56 -4.72
C SER A 232 5.32 -13.15 -5.80
N GLU A 233 4.09 -13.54 -5.47
CA GLU A 233 3.15 -14.22 -6.37
C GLU A 233 1.68 -13.76 -6.18
N LYS A 234 0.73 -14.47 -6.82
CA LYS A 234 -0.72 -14.21 -6.83
C LYS A 234 -1.58 -15.49 -6.63
N THR A 235 -1.09 -16.45 -5.82
CA THR A 235 -1.79 -17.72 -5.57
C THR A 235 -3.03 -17.56 -4.67
N SER A 236 -3.93 -18.55 -4.66
CA SER A 236 -5.05 -18.65 -3.69
C SER A 236 -4.59 -18.48 -2.24
N ILE A 237 -3.51 -19.17 -1.87
CA ILE A 237 -2.90 -19.15 -0.53
C ILE A 237 -2.43 -17.73 -0.18
N LEU A 238 -1.67 -17.08 -1.08
CA LEU A 238 -1.14 -15.74 -0.79
C LEU A 238 -2.26 -14.70 -0.73
N SER A 239 -3.29 -14.85 -1.56
CA SER A 239 -4.51 -14.04 -1.53
C SER A 239 -5.26 -14.19 -0.20
N LEU A 240 -5.31 -15.39 0.38
CA LEU A 240 -5.87 -15.64 1.71
C LEU A 240 -5.06 -14.93 2.81
N TYR A 241 -3.73 -15.04 2.79
CA TYR A 241 -2.88 -14.31 3.75
C TYR A 241 -3.03 -12.79 3.62
N ILE A 242 -3.05 -12.25 2.40
CA ILE A 242 -3.28 -10.83 2.14
C ILE A 242 -4.66 -10.40 2.66
N ALA A 243 -5.71 -11.18 2.42
CA ALA A 243 -7.07 -10.89 2.92
C ALA A 243 -7.14 -10.88 4.46
N ARG A 244 -6.45 -11.80 5.14
CA ARG A 244 -6.33 -11.83 6.62
C ARG A 244 -5.61 -10.60 7.16
N ILE A 245 -4.43 -10.29 6.63
CA ILE A 245 -3.64 -9.10 7.00
C ILE A 245 -4.48 -7.84 6.78
N CYS A 246 -5.17 -7.73 5.63
CA CYS A 246 -6.07 -6.62 5.34
C CYS A 246 -7.25 -6.55 6.31
N ARG A 247 -7.89 -7.66 6.70
CA ARG A 247 -8.96 -7.65 7.70
C ARG A 247 -8.50 -7.09 9.05
N THR A 248 -7.27 -7.38 9.46
CA THR A 248 -6.66 -6.90 10.71
C THR A 248 -6.27 -5.43 10.63
N ILE A 249 -5.52 -5.03 9.60
CA ILE A 249 -5.09 -3.63 9.38
C ILE A 249 -6.31 -2.72 9.16
N LEU A 250 -7.30 -3.18 8.39
CA LEU A 250 -8.49 -2.42 8.03
C LEU A 250 -9.68 -2.68 8.97
N ARG A 251 -9.47 -3.25 10.18
CA ARG A 251 -10.54 -3.68 11.12
C ARG A 251 -11.64 -2.62 11.35
N LYS A 252 -11.25 -1.34 11.40
CA LYS A 252 -12.16 -0.19 11.50
C LYS A 252 -13.13 -0.09 10.32
N PHE A 253 -12.67 -0.40 9.12
CA PHE A 253 -13.47 -0.41 7.90
C PHE A 253 -14.23 -1.73 7.70
N SER A 254 -13.62 -2.86 8.08
CA SER A 254 -14.22 -4.21 8.02
C SER A 254 -15.57 -4.29 8.74
N THR A 255 -15.73 -3.52 9.83
CA THR A 255 -16.93 -3.51 10.68
C THR A 255 -17.98 -2.47 10.28
N ASN A 256 -17.62 -1.43 9.51
CA ASN A 256 -18.56 -0.38 9.10
C ASN A 256 -19.40 -0.86 7.90
N PRO A 257 -20.73 -1.07 8.03
CA PRO A 257 -21.55 -1.61 6.94
C PRO A 257 -21.67 -0.70 5.72
N ARG A 258 -21.36 0.60 5.82
CA ARG A 258 -21.53 1.57 4.71
C ARG A 258 -20.38 1.61 3.69
N ILE A 259 -19.23 1.02 4.01
CA ILE A 259 -18.05 1.09 3.14
C ILE A 259 -18.14 0.14 1.95
N ASN A 260 -17.96 0.64 0.72
CA ASN A 260 -17.88 -0.18 -0.48
C ASN A 260 -16.43 -0.62 -0.76
N PHE A 261 -16.27 -1.76 -1.43
CA PHE A 261 -14.97 -2.30 -1.84
C PHE A 261 -14.96 -2.53 -3.35
N TYR A 262 -13.94 -1.98 -4.02
CA TYR A 262 -13.72 -2.10 -5.46
C TYR A 262 -12.36 -2.77 -5.73
N SER A 263 -12.32 -3.80 -6.57
CA SER A 263 -11.12 -4.58 -6.88
C SER A 263 -10.74 -4.54 -8.37
N ASP A 264 -9.54 -5.01 -8.67
CA ASP A 264 -8.98 -5.23 -10.01
C ASP A 264 -9.48 -6.51 -10.73
N PHE A 265 -10.65 -7.02 -10.36
CA PHE A 265 -11.22 -8.29 -10.86
C PHE A 265 -10.37 -9.56 -10.65
N ASN A 266 -9.29 -9.52 -9.85
CA ASN A 266 -8.54 -10.73 -9.51
C ASN A 266 -9.40 -11.71 -8.68
N PHE A 267 -9.74 -12.87 -9.24
CA PHE A 267 -10.67 -13.84 -8.65
C PHE A 267 -10.27 -14.28 -7.24
N HIS A 268 -9.04 -14.79 -7.05
CA HIS A 268 -8.56 -15.25 -5.74
C HIS A 268 -8.64 -14.13 -4.69
N THR A 269 -8.18 -12.91 -5.02
CA THR A 269 -8.26 -11.76 -4.11
C THR A 269 -9.71 -11.41 -3.78
N MET A 270 -10.59 -11.31 -4.78
CA MET A 270 -12.01 -11.01 -4.57
C MET A 270 -12.71 -12.09 -3.72
N GLU A 271 -12.43 -13.36 -3.96
CA GLU A 271 -13.02 -14.46 -3.21
C GLU A 271 -12.56 -14.47 -1.75
N GLN A 272 -11.25 -14.40 -1.51
CA GLN A 272 -10.72 -14.41 -0.15
C GLN A 272 -11.11 -13.15 0.63
N PHE A 273 -11.19 -11.98 -0.02
CA PHE A 273 -11.76 -10.80 0.64
C PHE A 273 -13.27 -10.96 0.88
N ARG A 274 -14.08 -11.53 -0.03
CA ARG A 274 -15.51 -11.82 0.25
C ARG A 274 -15.67 -12.75 1.47
N ARG A 275 -14.81 -13.78 1.59
CA ARG A 275 -14.75 -14.69 2.74
C ARG A 275 -14.33 -13.99 4.04
N HIS A 276 -13.41 -13.04 4.00
CA HIS A 276 -12.95 -12.32 5.20
C HIS A 276 -13.81 -11.11 5.58
N PHE A 277 -14.51 -10.50 4.63
CA PHE A 277 -15.40 -9.35 4.79
C PHE A 277 -16.87 -9.75 4.54
N VAL A 278 -17.34 -10.79 5.26
CA VAL A 278 -18.60 -11.59 5.09
C VAL A 278 -19.92 -10.81 4.88
N LYS A 279 -19.94 -9.48 5.00
CA LYS A 279 -21.13 -8.61 4.81
C LYS A 279 -20.93 -7.57 3.69
N LYS A 280 -19.88 -7.72 2.88
CA LYS A 280 -19.48 -6.75 1.85
C LYS A 280 -19.60 -7.36 0.46
N LYS A 281 -20.41 -6.73 -0.39
CA LYS A 281 -20.24 -6.92 -1.83
C LYS A 281 -18.91 -6.28 -2.21
N ILE A 282 -18.06 -7.06 -2.87
CA ILE A 282 -16.84 -6.59 -3.50
C ILE A 282 -17.13 -6.63 -4.98
N ASP A 283 -17.25 -5.44 -5.55
CA ASP A 283 -17.41 -5.22 -6.98
C ASP A 283 -16.01 -5.05 -7.60
N GLY A 284 -15.90 -5.24 -8.92
CA GLY A 284 -14.70 -4.81 -9.64
C GLY A 284 -14.77 -3.33 -10.02
N SER A 285 -13.71 -2.81 -10.64
CA SER A 285 -13.71 -1.45 -11.21
C SER A 285 -13.90 -1.49 -12.74
N PHE A 286 -14.58 -0.48 -13.29
CA PHE A 286 -14.77 -0.32 -14.73
C PHE A 286 -13.43 -0.29 -15.49
N GLU A 287 -12.45 0.37 -14.90
CA GLU A 287 -11.11 0.52 -15.47
C GLU A 287 -10.41 -0.84 -15.61
N SER A 288 -10.50 -1.68 -14.59
CA SER A 288 -9.87 -3.00 -14.59
C SER A 288 -10.60 -4.00 -15.50
N TYR A 289 -11.93 -3.89 -15.61
CA TYR A 289 -12.70 -4.62 -16.64
C TYR A 289 -12.22 -4.28 -18.06
N CYS A 290 -12.12 -2.99 -18.39
CA CYS A 290 -11.58 -2.55 -19.68
C CYS A 290 -10.16 -3.07 -19.90
N GLN A 291 -9.27 -2.98 -18.90
CA GLN A 291 -7.90 -3.51 -18.97
C GLN A 291 -7.87 -5.00 -19.36
N ILE A 292 -8.67 -5.84 -18.69
CA ILE A 292 -8.75 -7.28 -18.97
C ILE A 292 -9.25 -7.53 -20.40
N LEU A 293 -10.34 -6.88 -20.82
CA LEU A 293 -10.87 -7.07 -22.17
C LEU A 293 -9.88 -6.64 -23.27
N ARG A 294 -9.16 -5.52 -23.09
CA ARG A 294 -8.12 -5.10 -24.04
C ARG A 294 -6.94 -6.07 -24.06
N TYR A 295 -6.55 -6.62 -22.90
CA TYR A 295 -5.50 -7.62 -22.84
C TYR A 295 -5.89 -8.85 -23.66
N VAL A 296 -7.04 -9.44 -23.36
CA VAL A 296 -7.50 -10.67 -24.04
C VAL A 296 -7.73 -10.42 -25.53
N ALA A 297 -8.25 -9.24 -25.92
CA ALA A 297 -8.38 -8.89 -27.33
C ALA A 297 -7.03 -8.91 -28.06
N ILE A 298 -5.98 -8.34 -27.47
CA ILE A 298 -4.62 -8.39 -28.04
C ILE A 298 -4.07 -9.83 -28.05
N GLU A 299 -4.31 -10.61 -27.00
CA GLU A 299 -3.90 -12.02 -26.92
C GLU A 299 -4.54 -12.87 -28.02
N LYS A 300 -5.84 -12.66 -28.30
CA LYS A 300 -6.58 -13.33 -29.40
C LYS A 300 -6.37 -12.67 -30.77
N GLY A 301 -5.37 -11.80 -30.93
CA GLY A 301 -4.98 -11.25 -32.23
C GLY A 301 -5.86 -10.14 -32.80
N ILE A 302 -6.74 -9.52 -32.01
CA ILE A 302 -7.52 -8.35 -32.44
C ILE A 302 -6.60 -7.12 -32.52
N ASP A 303 -6.56 -6.48 -33.70
CA ASP A 303 -5.78 -5.25 -33.88
C ASP A 303 -6.47 -4.07 -33.18
N THR A 304 -6.02 -3.76 -31.97
CA THR A 304 -6.50 -2.60 -31.20
C THR A 304 -6.11 -1.23 -31.79
N ASN A 305 -5.36 -1.16 -32.90
CA ASN A 305 -5.15 0.07 -33.67
C ASN A 305 -6.22 0.27 -34.76
N ASN A 306 -6.96 -0.78 -35.14
CA ASN A 306 -8.02 -0.70 -36.12
C ASN A 306 -9.25 -0.01 -35.51
N GLN A 307 -9.74 1.08 -36.13
CA GLN A 307 -10.87 1.85 -35.61
C GLN A 307 -12.13 1.00 -35.40
N ARG A 308 -12.46 0.11 -36.34
CA ARG A 308 -13.65 -0.75 -36.26
C ARG A 308 -13.52 -1.82 -35.19
N SER A 309 -12.31 -2.35 -34.99
CA SER A 309 -12.02 -3.23 -33.86
C SER A 309 -12.11 -2.48 -32.51
N GLN A 310 -11.70 -1.22 -32.45
CA GLN A 310 -11.93 -0.38 -31.27
C GLN A 310 -13.41 -0.13 -31.02
N GLU A 311 -14.21 0.18 -32.04
CA GLU A 311 -15.67 0.38 -31.92
C GLU A 311 -16.35 -0.84 -31.30
N ILE A 312 -16.08 -2.04 -31.83
CA ILE A 312 -16.58 -3.31 -31.26
C ILE A 312 -16.13 -3.50 -29.80
N LEU A 313 -14.84 -3.29 -29.50
CA LEU A 313 -14.33 -3.42 -28.13
C LEU A 313 -14.94 -2.39 -27.18
N ARG A 314 -15.23 -1.17 -27.64
CA ARG A 314 -15.92 -0.13 -26.86
C ARG A 314 -17.36 -0.55 -26.55
N GLU A 315 -18.09 -1.15 -27.50
CA GLU A 315 -19.44 -1.69 -27.27
C GLU A 315 -19.42 -2.78 -26.17
N VAL A 316 -18.53 -3.77 -26.26
CA VAL A 316 -18.38 -4.82 -25.23
C VAL A 316 -17.91 -4.24 -23.88
N MET A 317 -17.08 -3.19 -23.90
CA MET A 317 -16.69 -2.46 -22.70
C MET A 317 -17.84 -1.68 -22.05
N MET A 318 -18.89 -1.30 -22.78
CA MET A 318 -20.07 -0.64 -22.19
C MET A 318 -21.04 -1.62 -21.51
N LEU A 319 -21.01 -2.92 -21.83
CA LEU A 319 -21.95 -3.91 -21.29
C LEU A 319 -22.00 -3.91 -19.76
N ILE A 320 -20.84 -3.79 -19.09
CA ILE A 320 -20.76 -3.71 -17.62
C ILE A 320 -21.57 -2.55 -17.01
N LEU A 321 -21.91 -1.51 -17.77
CA LEU A 321 -22.68 -0.35 -17.30
C LEU A 321 -24.20 -0.58 -17.41
N LEU A 322 -24.66 -1.68 -18.02
CA LEU A 322 -26.08 -2.08 -18.11
C LEU A 322 -26.54 -2.84 -16.85
N PRO A 323 -27.86 -2.85 -16.55
CA PRO A 323 -28.46 -3.78 -15.60
C PRO A 323 -28.09 -5.23 -15.95
N ALA A 324 -27.84 -6.07 -14.95
CA ALA A 324 -27.32 -7.43 -15.13
C ALA A 324 -28.18 -8.25 -16.12
N GLU A 325 -29.50 -8.18 -15.92
CA GLU A 325 -30.55 -8.80 -16.74
C GLU A 325 -30.59 -8.36 -18.22
N LYS A 326 -29.84 -7.32 -18.62
CA LYS A 326 -29.74 -6.88 -20.02
C LYS A 326 -28.37 -7.15 -20.68
N ILE A 327 -27.39 -7.65 -19.92
CA ILE A 327 -26.00 -7.81 -20.42
C ILE A 327 -25.89 -8.93 -21.45
N GLU A 328 -26.53 -10.08 -21.20
CA GLU A 328 -26.43 -11.26 -22.07
C GLU A 328 -27.11 -11.05 -23.43
N GLU A 329 -28.31 -10.44 -23.43
CA GLU A 329 -29.04 -10.11 -24.66
C GLU A 329 -28.24 -9.18 -25.57
N GLU A 330 -27.68 -8.09 -25.04
CA GLU A 330 -26.89 -7.14 -25.83
C GLU A 330 -25.52 -7.71 -26.24
N CYS A 331 -24.91 -8.59 -25.43
CA CYS A 331 -23.72 -9.34 -25.84
C CYS A 331 -24.01 -10.18 -27.10
N GLN A 332 -25.14 -10.90 -27.13
CA GLN A 332 -25.54 -11.67 -28.30
C GLN A 332 -25.91 -10.76 -29.49
N HIS A 333 -26.47 -9.58 -29.25
CA HIS A 333 -26.74 -8.59 -30.31
C HIS A 333 -25.44 -8.10 -30.98
N ILE A 334 -24.41 -7.75 -30.18
CA ILE A 334 -23.09 -7.36 -30.69
C ILE A 334 -22.45 -8.53 -31.47
N LYS A 335 -22.50 -9.76 -30.96
CA LYS A 335 -21.98 -10.96 -31.66
C LYS A 335 -22.67 -11.15 -33.02
N ASN A 336 -24.00 -11.04 -33.07
CA ASN A 336 -24.77 -11.14 -34.33
C ASN A 336 -24.42 -10.03 -35.33
N LYS A 337 -24.23 -8.78 -34.86
CA LYS A 337 -23.80 -7.63 -35.68
C LYS A 337 -22.44 -7.86 -36.33
N ILE A 338 -21.50 -8.54 -35.65
CA ILE A 338 -20.17 -8.86 -36.19
C ILE A 338 -20.24 -9.96 -37.26
N ILE A 339 -21.05 -11.01 -37.02
CA ILE A 339 -21.29 -12.10 -37.98
C ILE A 339 -21.87 -11.56 -39.29
N GLN A 340 -22.85 -10.64 -39.21
CA GLN A 340 -23.45 -9.99 -40.39
C GLN A 340 -22.48 -9.09 -41.19
N ASN A 341 -21.29 -8.81 -40.65
CA ASN A 341 -20.30 -7.90 -41.20
C ASN A 341 -19.00 -8.61 -41.66
N GLU A 342 -19.01 -9.95 -41.77
CA GLU A 342 -17.86 -10.76 -42.21
C GLU A 342 -16.60 -10.62 -41.32
N GLN A 343 -16.76 -10.20 -40.06
CA GLN A 343 -15.67 -10.05 -39.08
C GLN A 343 -15.66 -11.12 -37.99
N SER A 344 -16.49 -12.16 -38.10
CA SER A 344 -16.65 -13.19 -37.07
C SER A 344 -15.35 -13.90 -36.72
N GLU A 345 -14.56 -14.32 -37.71
CA GLU A 345 -13.32 -15.11 -37.51
C GLU A 345 -12.28 -14.38 -36.64
N GLN A 346 -12.19 -13.05 -36.72
CA GLN A 346 -11.24 -12.28 -35.90
C GLN A 346 -11.68 -12.17 -34.42
N PHE A 347 -12.98 -12.24 -34.15
CA PHE A 347 -13.56 -11.97 -32.84
C PHE A 347 -14.08 -13.23 -32.13
N GLU A 348 -14.11 -14.38 -32.80
CA GLU A 348 -14.68 -15.63 -32.28
C GLU A 348 -14.05 -16.05 -30.95
N ASP A 349 -12.72 -16.18 -30.88
CA ASP A 349 -12.00 -16.55 -29.64
C ASP A 349 -12.21 -15.53 -28.50
N PHE A 350 -12.35 -14.25 -28.83
CA PHE A 350 -12.61 -13.20 -27.85
C PHE A 350 -14.04 -13.27 -27.28
N PHE A 351 -15.04 -13.50 -28.12
CA PHE A 351 -16.42 -13.70 -27.65
C PHE A 351 -16.61 -15.04 -26.94
N ASN A 352 -15.90 -16.10 -27.34
CA ASN A 352 -15.93 -17.37 -26.64
C ASN A 352 -15.36 -17.21 -25.22
N TYR A 353 -14.20 -16.54 -25.07
CA TYR A 353 -13.69 -16.11 -23.76
C TYR A 353 -14.71 -15.27 -22.98
N PHE A 354 -15.34 -14.27 -23.60
CA PHE A 354 -16.25 -13.38 -22.90
C PHE A 354 -17.52 -14.09 -22.40
N CYS A 355 -18.12 -14.94 -23.25
CA CYS A 355 -19.26 -15.77 -22.88
C CYS A 355 -18.91 -16.69 -21.71
N THR A 356 -17.83 -17.48 -21.81
CA THR A 356 -17.47 -18.44 -20.76
C THR A 356 -17.04 -17.75 -19.46
N GLU A 357 -16.11 -16.80 -19.50
CA GLU A 357 -15.57 -16.22 -18.26
C GLU A 357 -16.48 -15.19 -17.61
N TRP A 358 -17.13 -14.32 -18.40
CA TRP A 358 -17.93 -13.23 -17.86
C TRP A 358 -19.40 -13.61 -17.71
N ILE A 359 -20.02 -14.22 -18.72
CA ILE A 359 -21.45 -14.56 -18.70
C ILE A 359 -21.73 -15.84 -17.91
N GLU A 360 -21.02 -16.94 -18.19
CA GLU A 360 -21.28 -18.27 -17.60
C GLU A 360 -20.65 -18.41 -16.20
N ASN A 361 -19.34 -18.17 -16.08
CA ASN A 361 -18.57 -18.36 -14.84
C ASN A 361 -18.82 -17.24 -13.82
N LEU A 362 -18.52 -15.98 -14.16
CA LEU A 362 -18.63 -14.87 -13.22
C LEU A 362 -20.08 -14.40 -13.01
N LYS A 363 -20.87 -14.38 -14.08
CA LYS A 363 -22.29 -13.97 -14.18
C LYS A 363 -22.56 -12.45 -14.06
N PRO A 364 -23.48 -11.90 -14.89
CA PRO A 364 -23.82 -10.47 -14.92
C PRO A 364 -24.06 -9.78 -13.57
N GLU A 365 -24.68 -10.47 -12.60
CA GLU A 365 -25.02 -9.89 -11.29
C GLU A 365 -23.77 -9.59 -10.42
N ASN A 366 -22.65 -10.25 -10.73
CA ASN A 366 -21.39 -10.15 -9.99
C ASN A 366 -20.41 -9.12 -10.57
N PHE A 367 -20.57 -8.72 -11.84
CA PHE A 367 -19.72 -7.70 -12.46
C PHE A 367 -20.45 -6.43 -12.90
N SER A 368 -21.78 -6.43 -13.11
CA SER A 368 -22.53 -5.22 -13.47
C SER A 368 -22.28 -4.06 -12.50
N LEU A 369 -21.97 -2.89 -13.06
CA LEU A 369 -21.74 -1.63 -12.37
C LEU A 369 -22.88 -0.63 -12.60
N TYR A 370 -24.06 -1.09 -13.06
CA TYR A 370 -25.24 -0.27 -13.20
C TYR A 370 -25.57 0.48 -11.90
N ASN A 371 -25.70 1.80 -12.00
CA ASN A 371 -25.93 2.73 -10.89
C ASN A 371 -24.84 2.73 -9.79
N LYS A 372 -23.63 2.18 -10.03
CA LYS A 372 -22.48 2.20 -9.11
C LYS A 372 -21.39 3.16 -9.61
N ILE A 373 -21.63 4.47 -9.48
CA ILE A 373 -20.72 5.48 -10.06
C ILE A 373 -19.31 5.43 -9.47
N GLU A 374 -19.20 5.02 -8.22
CA GLU A 374 -17.97 4.89 -7.45
C GLU A 374 -17.04 3.82 -8.05
N ALA A 375 -17.60 2.79 -8.68
CA ALA A 375 -16.87 1.72 -9.38
C ALA A 375 -16.35 2.13 -10.77
N VAL A 376 -16.90 3.21 -11.34
CA VAL A 376 -16.49 3.78 -12.65
C VAL A 376 -15.29 4.74 -12.48
N ASN A 377 -14.89 5.01 -11.24
CA ASN A 377 -13.83 5.95 -10.89
C ASN A 377 -12.43 5.37 -11.14
N ASP A 378 -11.50 6.19 -11.62
CA ASP A 378 -10.15 5.82 -12.09
C ASP A 378 -9.03 6.02 -11.03
N ILE A 379 -9.42 6.05 -9.75
CA ILE A 379 -8.54 6.33 -8.60
C ILE A 379 -7.28 5.44 -8.58
N SER A 380 -7.46 4.13 -8.71
CA SER A 380 -6.37 3.15 -8.66
C SER A 380 -5.35 3.35 -9.77
N PHE A 381 -5.84 3.47 -11.01
CA PHE A 381 -5.02 3.68 -12.21
C PHE A 381 -4.11 4.90 -12.07
N ILE A 382 -4.65 6.01 -11.59
CA ILE A 382 -3.89 7.27 -11.52
C ILE A 382 -2.93 7.27 -10.35
N HIS A 383 -3.27 6.60 -9.24
CA HIS A 383 -2.29 6.39 -8.17
C HIS A 383 -1.05 5.66 -8.71
N LEU A 384 -1.25 4.57 -9.47
CA LEU A 384 -0.16 3.85 -10.14
C LEU A 384 0.60 4.76 -11.10
N ARG A 385 -0.09 5.45 -12.02
CA ARG A 385 0.52 6.38 -13.00
C ARG A 385 1.33 7.50 -12.32
N VAL A 386 0.89 8.00 -11.18
CA VAL A 386 1.64 8.98 -10.37
C VAL A 386 2.92 8.37 -9.81
N LEU A 387 2.85 7.13 -9.32
CA LEU A 387 3.99 6.40 -8.77
C LEU A 387 5.00 6.05 -9.88
N GLU A 388 4.55 5.63 -11.07
CA GLU A 388 5.39 5.43 -12.26
C GLU A 388 6.14 6.72 -12.62
N ASN A 389 5.43 7.85 -12.76
CA ASN A 389 6.01 9.14 -13.12
C ASN A 389 7.02 9.67 -12.08
N LYS A 390 6.81 9.36 -10.79
CA LYS A 390 7.75 9.68 -9.72
C LYS A 390 9.03 8.83 -9.81
N LEU A 391 8.86 7.52 -10.01
CA LEU A 391 9.97 6.56 -9.99
C LEU A 391 10.79 6.59 -11.27
N LYS A 392 10.16 6.81 -12.44
CA LYS A 392 10.79 6.78 -13.77
C LYS A 392 11.52 5.46 -14.06
N THR A 393 11.07 4.37 -13.45
CA THR A 393 11.61 3.03 -13.62
C THR A 393 10.59 2.03 -13.06
N ASN A 394 10.52 0.88 -13.71
CA ASN A 394 9.60 -0.21 -13.37
C ASN A 394 10.18 -1.12 -12.27
N THR A 395 11.50 -1.12 -12.12
CA THR A 395 12.24 -1.90 -11.11
C THR A 395 13.04 -0.98 -10.18
N PRO A 396 12.39 -0.15 -9.34
CA PRO A 396 13.09 0.69 -8.37
C PRO A 396 13.83 -0.14 -7.33
N THR A 397 14.87 0.42 -6.69
CA THR A 397 15.35 -0.15 -5.42
C THR A 397 14.28 0.05 -4.33
N PHE A 398 14.23 -0.82 -3.32
CA PHE A 398 13.29 -0.68 -2.20
C PHE A 398 13.32 0.72 -1.58
N TRP A 399 14.52 1.30 -1.38
CA TRP A 399 14.69 2.66 -0.85
C TRP A 399 14.05 3.75 -1.72
N LYS A 400 14.05 3.59 -3.04
CA LYS A 400 13.45 4.54 -3.98
C LYS A 400 11.92 4.44 -3.97
N LEU A 401 11.38 3.23 -3.81
CA LEU A 401 9.95 3.00 -3.58
C LEU A 401 9.51 3.59 -2.24
N LEU A 402 10.18 3.24 -1.13
CA LEU A 402 9.89 3.73 0.22
C LEU A 402 9.93 5.27 0.29
N GLY A 403 10.95 5.90 -0.29
CA GLY A 403 11.02 7.37 -0.36
C GLY A 403 9.87 8.00 -1.13
N SER A 404 9.34 7.32 -2.16
CA SER A 404 8.17 7.78 -2.91
C SER A 404 6.87 7.62 -2.11
N ILE A 405 6.73 6.53 -1.34
CA ILE A 405 5.63 6.30 -0.40
C ILE A 405 5.64 7.37 0.70
N VAL A 406 6.80 7.64 1.31
CA VAL A 406 6.99 8.70 2.32
C VAL A 406 6.58 10.09 1.80
N GLU A 407 6.95 10.45 0.57
CA GLU A 407 6.50 11.70 -0.05
C GLU A 407 4.98 11.75 -0.28
N ILE A 408 4.36 10.65 -0.69
CA ILE A 408 2.91 10.53 -0.89
C ILE A 408 2.15 10.65 0.43
N MET A 409 2.64 9.98 1.49
CA MET A 409 2.04 9.99 2.82
C MET A 409 2.14 11.35 3.50
N THR A 410 3.29 12.03 3.36
CA THR A 410 3.47 13.43 3.80
C THR A 410 2.46 14.36 3.15
N LYS A 411 2.14 14.15 1.87
CA LYS A 411 1.08 14.88 1.16
C LYS A 411 -0.30 14.56 1.72
N SER A 412 -0.63 13.27 1.79
CA SER A 412 -1.92 12.75 2.27
C SER A 412 -2.31 13.32 3.63
N ARG A 413 -1.39 13.33 4.62
CA ARG A 413 -1.63 13.92 5.94
C ARG A 413 -1.91 15.42 5.91
N LYS A 414 -1.15 16.18 5.10
CA LYS A 414 -1.34 17.65 4.99
C LYS A 414 -2.77 17.98 4.55
N GLU A 415 -3.31 17.16 3.66
CA GLU A 415 -4.63 17.38 3.09
C GLU A 415 -5.74 16.89 3.98
N LEU A 416 -5.59 15.71 4.59
CA LEU A 416 -6.56 15.24 5.58
C LEU A 416 -6.73 16.28 6.70
N SER A 417 -5.63 16.82 7.22
CA SER A 417 -5.66 17.92 8.21
C SER A 417 -6.42 19.14 7.66
N THR A 418 -6.13 19.55 6.43
CA THR A 418 -6.80 20.69 5.77
C THR A 418 -8.31 20.45 5.57
N LEU A 419 -8.74 19.22 5.29
CA LEU A 419 -10.13 18.80 5.07
C LEU A 419 -10.93 18.59 6.37
N MET A 420 -10.23 18.35 7.48
CA MET A 420 -10.80 18.29 8.82
C MET A 420 -10.94 19.69 9.44
N GLU A 421 -9.97 20.58 9.22
CA GLU A 421 -10.04 21.98 9.67
C GLU A 421 -11.09 22.82 8.93
N LYS A 422 -11.40 22.49 7.68
CA LYS A 422 -12.20 23.34 6.78
C LYS A 422 -13.29 22.51 6.13
N ASP A 423 -14.52 22.65 6.63
CA ASP A 423 -15.75 22.08 6.04
C ASP A 423 -16.16 22.71 4.68
N LYS A 424 -15.18 23.25 3.93
CA LYS A 424 -15.33 23.66 2.54
C LYS A 424 -14.22 23.00 1.72
N PRO A 425 -14.56 22.24 0.66
CA PRO A 425 -13.56 21.52 -0.13
C PRO A 425 -12.60 22.52 -0.78
N ARG A 426 -11.32 22.44 -0.38
CA ARG A 426 -10.22 23.14 -1.06
C ARG A 426 -9.55 22.20 -2.06
N ILE A 427 -9.23 22.73 -3.23
CA ILE A 427 -8.56 21.99 -4.31
C ILE A 427 -7.25 21.39 -3.78
N SER A 428 -7.12 20.07 -3.93
CA SER A 428 -5.96 19.29 -3.50
C SER A 428 -4.66 19.62 -4.27
N PHE A 429 -3.55 19.53 -3.55
CA PHE A 429 -2.14 19.49 -3.93
C PHE A 429 -1.39 18.25 -3.37
N THR A 430 -2.08 17.14 -3.03
CA THR A 430 -1.52 15.75 -2.95
C THR A 430 -0.95 15.40 -4.36
N PRO A 431 -0.67 14.17 -4.82
CA PRO A 431 -0.95 13.99 -6.23
C PRO A 431 -2.38 14.51 -6.45
N LYS A 432 -2.58 15.57 -7.26
CA LYS A 432 -3.88 15.67 -7.93
C LYS A 432 -3.89 14.39 -8.72
N ILE A 433 -4.64 13.41 -8.20
CA ILE A 433 -5.37 12.49 -9.02
C ILE A 433 -6.28 13.43 -9.82
N ASN A 434 -5.69 14.01 -10.86
CA ASN A 434 -6.40 14.34 -12.05
C ASN A 434 -6.79 12.97 -12.56
N HIS A 435 -7.94 12.52 -12.03
CA HIS A 435 -8.92 11.75 -12.77
C HIS A 435 -8.76 12.13 -14.24
N SER A 436 -8.69 11.17 -15.16
CA SER A 436 -8.63 11.49 -16.58
C SER A 436 -9.81 12.43 -16.91
N PHE A 437 -10.93 12.23 -16.21
CA PHE A 437 -12.11 13.08 -16.08
C PHE A 437 -11.93 14.52 -15.49
N ASN A 438 -10.79 14.92 -14.94
CA ASN A 438 -10.55 16.30 -14.45
C ASN A 438 -10.20 17.26 -15.58
N ASN A 439 -9.62 16.78 -16.69
CA ASN A 439 -9.52 17.58 -17.91
C ASN A 439 -10.90 17.62 -18.60
N CYS A 440 -11.63 16.51 -18.59
CA CYS A 440 -13.03 16.41 -19.04
C CYS A 440 -14.05 16.81 -17.96
N GLY A 441 -13.82 17.88 -17.19
CA GLY A 441 -14.85 18.54 -16.38
C GLY A 441 -15.76 17.68 -15.47
N LYS A 442 -15.29 16.53 -14.94
CA LYS A 442 -15.85 15.54 -13.96
C LYS A 442 -17.38 15.43 -13.83
N ASN A 443 -18.02 16.54 -13.49
CA ASN A 443 -19.47 16.69 -13.48
C ASN A 443 -20.12 16.31 -14.82
N SER A 444 -19.46 16.51 -15.96
CA SER A 444 -20.00 16.12 -17.29
C SER A 444 -20.18 14.61 -17.42
N VAL A 445 -19.12 13.80 -17.26
CA VAL A 445 -19.18 12.34 -17.40
C VAL A 445 -20.03 11.70 -16.31
N ILE A 446 -19.81 12.07 -15.04
CA ILE A 446 -20.58 11.52 -13.92
C ILE A 446 -22.07 11.89 -14.01
N SER A 447 -22.41 13.14 -14.37
CA SER A 447 -23.82 13.50 -14.56
C SER A 447 -24.40 12.95 -15.86
N GLY A 448 -23.57 12.76 -16.90
CA GLY A 448 -23.92 12.12 -18.16
C GLY A 448 -24.36 10.69 -17.93
N LEU A 449 -23.50 9.87 -17.33
CA LEU A 449 -23.81 8.48 -17.02
C LEU A 449 -25.00 8.35 -16.04
N LYS A 450 -25.07 9.20 -15.00
CA LYS A 450 -26.26 9.26 -14.12
C LYS A 450 -27.54 9.69 -14.84
N LYS A 451 -27.48 10.52 -15.88
CA LYS A 451 -28.64 10.85 -16.74
C LYS A 451 -29.00 9.67 -17.63
N LEU A 452 -28.03 9.00 -18.24
CA LEU A 452 -28.27 7.82 -19.08
C LEU A 452 -28.87 6.66 -18.29
N TRP A 453 -28.34 6.35 -17.10
CA TRP A 453 -28.92 5.33 -16.22
C TRP A 453 -30.36 5.64 -15.81
N ARG A 454 -30.68 6.92 -15.52
CA ARG A 454 -32.07 7.35 -15.28
C ARG A 454 -32.93 7.20 -16.52
N SER A 455 -32.47 7.63 -17.69
CA SER A 455 -33.23 7.45 -18.93
C SER A 455 -33.47 5.97 -19.27
N LEU A 456 -32.52 5.08 -18.98
CA LEU A 456 -32.67 3.63 -19.16
C LEU A 456 -33.62 3.02 -18.11
N TYR A 457 -33.62 3.54 -16.87
CA TYR A 457 -34.54 3.16 -15.80
C TYR A 457 -35.99 3.60 -16.10
N ASP A 458 -36.15 4.83 -16.59
CA ASP A 458 -37.44 5.43 -16.97
C ASP A 458 -37.93 4.94 -18.35
N GLU A 459 -37.28 3.93 -18.96
CA GLU A 459 -37.57 3.37 -20.30
C GLU A 459 -37.60 4.41 -21.44
N ARG A 460 -36.91 5.54 -21.26
CA ARG A 460 -36.81 6.64 -22.24
C ARG A 460 -35.74 6.41 -23.31
N ILE A 461 -34.87 5.45 -23.11
CA ILE A 461 -33.88 4.92 -24.06
C ILE A 461 -33.79 3.41 -23.86
N ASP A 462 -33.50 2.65 -24.91
CA ASP A 462 -33.21 1.21 -24.80
C ASP A 462 -31.74 0.94 -24.44
N SER A 463 -31.36 -0.33 -24.32
CA SER A 463 -30.00 -0.74 -23.96
C SER A 463 -28.96 -0.37 -25.03
N ARG A 464 -29.36 -0.32 -26.31
CA ARG A 464 -28.47 -0.05 -27.46
C ARG A 464 -28.19 1.43 -27.55
N GLU A 465 -29.25 2.25 -27.47
CA GLU A 465 -29.13 3.70 -27.37
C GLU A 465 -28.39 4.12 -26.08
N PHE A 466 -28.50 3.33 -25.00
CA PHE A 466 -27.66 3.51 -23.82
C PHE A 466 -26.17 3.19 -24.09
N ILE A 467 -25.83 2.09 -24.77
CA ILE A 467 -24.45 1.74 -25.14
C ILE A 467 -23.84 2.85 -26.00
N ASP A 468 -24.52 3.26 -27.08
CA ASP A 468 -24.06 4.28 -28.02
C ASP A 468 -23.79 5.61 -27.31
N LYS A 469 -24.74 6.08 -26.49
CA LYS A 469 -24.56 7.32 -25.72
C LYS A 469 -23.51 7.19 -24.62
N SER A 470 -23.32 6.00 -24.04
CA SER A 470 -22.28 5.75 -23.04
C SER A 470 -20.89 5.79 -23.66
N MET A 471 -20.70 5.28 -24.89
CA MET A 471 -19.44 5.42 -25.62
C MET A 471 -19.08 6.89 -25.86
N VAL A 472 -20.06 7.74 -26.19
CA VAL A 472 -19.86 9.20 -26.33
C VAL A 472 -19.50 9.85 -24.99
N VAL A 473 -20.20 9.48 -23.91
CA VAL A 473 -19.94 10.00 -22.55
C VAL A 473 -18.57 9.56 -22.01
N MET A 474 -18.12 8.36 -22.37
CA MET A 474 -16.84 7.77 -21.93
C MET A 474 -15.69 7.95 -22.94
N HIS A 475 -15.91 8.71 -24.02
CA HIS A 475 -14.99 8.81 -25.16
C HIS A 475 -13.55 9.15 -24.76
N GLU A 476 -13.33 10.20 -23.97
CA GLU A 476 -11.97 10.60 -23.54
C GLU A 476 -11.28 9.53 -22.67
N PHE A 477 -12.03 8.79 -21.84
CA PHE A 477 -11.48 7.68 -21.06
C PHE A 477 -11.04 6.53 -21.98
N LEU A 478 -11.89 6.17 -22.95
CA LEU A 478 -11.63 5.09 -23.90
C LEU A 478 -10.48 5.44 -24.85
N ASP A 479 -10.38 6.69 -25.30
CA ASP A 479 -9.27 7.17 -26.14
C ASP A 479 -7.92 7.10 -25.42
N ASP A 480 -7.83 7.66 -24.20
CA ASP A 480 -6.64 7.55 -23.35
C ASP A 480 -6.25 6.08 -23.16
N PHE A 481 -7.24 5.19 -23.10
CA PHE A 481 -7.11 3.76 -22.89
C PHE A 481 -6.62 2.97 -24.13
N PHE A 482 -6.98 3.37 -25.35
CA PHE A 482 -6.45 2.75 -26.58
C PHE A 482 -5.08 3.31 -27.01
N ILE A 483 -4.82 4.62 -26.82
CA ILE A 483 -3.60 5.31 -27.28
C ILE A 483 -2.31 4.81 -26.59
N ASP A 484 -2.40 4.45 -25.32
CA ASP A 484 -1.26 4.18 -24.45
C ASP A 484 -0.77 2.73 -24.59
N LYS A 485 0.17 2.52 -25.51
CA LYS A 485 0.66 1.18 -25.91
C LYS A 485 1.40 0.44 -24.79
N ASP A 486 2.01 1.17 -23.86
CA ASP A 486 2.73 0.60 -22.72
C ASP A 486 1.79 0.10 -21.59
N ARG A 487 0.45 0.09 -21.78
CA ARG A 487 -0.53 -0.26 -20.73
C ARG A 487 -0.66 -1.71 -20.31
N ILE A 488 -0.04 -2.69 -20.98
CA ILE A 488 -0.24 -4.10 -20.60
C ILE A 488 1.06 -4.91 -20.61
N LYS A 489 1.25 -5.73 -19.56
CA LYS A 489 2.07 -6.94 -19.58
C LYS A 489 1.17 -8.15 -19.29
N PRO A 490 1.33 -9.29 -20.01
CA PRO A 490 0.46 -10.45 -19.87
C PRO A 490 0.28 -11.00 -18.44
N LYS A 491 1.30 -10.90 -17.59
CA LYS A 491 1.33 -11.53 -16.26
C LYS A 491 0.55 -10.76 -15.18
N ASP A 492 0.00 -9.61 -15.48
CA ASP A 492 -0.59 -8.71 -14.47
C ASP A 492 -2.09 -8.96 -14.23
N LEU A 493 -2.79 -9.40 -15.29
CA LEU A 493 -4.24 -9.28 -15.47
C LEU A 493 -4.97 -10.60 -15.73
N THR A 494 -4.28 -11.74 -15.64
CA THR A 494 -4.91 -13.01 -15.93
C THR A 494 -6.00 -13.33 -14.91
N VAL A 495 -7.21 -13.47 -15.43
CA VAL A 495 -8.29 -14.26 -14.80
C VAL A 495 -7.93 -15.72 -15.03
N ILE A 496 -6.87 -16.21 -14.35
CA ILE A 496 -6.59 -17.65 -14.38
C ILE A 496 -7.56 -18.29 -13.39
N TYR A 497 -8.50 -19.06 -13.93
CA TYR A 497 -8.72 -20.39 -13.39
C TYR A 497 -7.46 -21.20 -13.73
N GLU A 498 -6.39 -20.97 -12.97
CA GLU A 498 -5.32 -21.96 -12.90
C GLU A 498 -5.96 -23.08 -12.10
N ASP A 499 -6.00 -24.28 -12.65
CA ASP A 499 -6.52 -25.45 -11.93
C ASP A 499 -5.66 -25.62 -10.67
N ASP A 500 -6.11 -25.05 -9.54
CA ASP A 500 -5.59 -25.33 -8.21
C ASP A 500 -5.83 -26.84 -8.01
N ASP A 501 -4.79 -27.66 -8.28
CA ASP A 501 -4.70 -29.06 -7.89
C ASP A 501 -5.08 -29.14 -6.41
N GLY A 502 -6.33 -29.53 -6.13
CA GLY A 502 -7.10 -29.05 -4.98
C GLY A 502 -6.33 -28.92 -3.68
N ILE A 503 -5.78 -27.72 -3.41
CA ILE A 503 -4.99 -27.48 -2.21
C ILE A 503 -5.96 -27.38 -1.02
N ASP A 504 -6.21 -28.51 -0.38
CA ASP A 504 -6.94 -28.59 0.88
C ASP A 504 -6.16 -27.81 1.95
N ILE A 505 -6.68 -26.62 2.29
CA ILE A 505 -6.15 -25.76 3.35
C ILE A 505 -6.56 -26.36 4.69
N GLU A 506 -5.82 -27.37 5.13
CA GLU A 506 -5.95 -27.95 6.47
C GLU A 506 -5.48 -26.95 7.53
N PHE A 507 -6.30 -26.74 8.56
CA PHE A 507 -5.86 -26.02 9.76
C PHE A 507 -5.02 -26.98 10.60
N GLU A 508 -3.83 -26.55 11.04
CA GLU A 508 -3.02 -27.42 11.88
C GLU A 508 -3.65 -27.55 13.26
N THR A 509 -4.19 -28.74 13.52
CA THR A 509 -4.84 -29.12 14.77
C THR A 509 -3.86 -29.27 15.94
N LYS A 510 -2.58 -29.38 15.62
CA LYS A 510 -1.48 -29.75 16.50
C LYS A 510 -0.71 -28.53 17.02
N CYS A 511 -0.24 -28.65 18.24
CA CYS A 511 0.62 -27.67 18.88
C CYS A 511 1.89 -27.43 18.05
N GLN A 512 2.13 -26.17 17.71
CA GLN A 512 3.30 -25.72 16.93
C GLN A 512 4.65 -25.97 17.65
N LYS A 513 4.61 -26.40 18.92
CA LYS A 513 5.78 -26.76 19.74
C LYS A 513 5.91 -28.27 19.98
N CYS A 514 4.87 -29.06 19.75
CA CYS A 514 4.94 -30.53 19.80
C CYS A 514 3.89 -31.19 18.90
N PRO A 515 4.28 -32.06 17.95
CA PRO A 515 3.36 -32.69 17.01
C PRO A 515 2.45 -33.77 17.64
N LEU A 516 2.56 -33.97 18.97
CA LEU A 516 1.90 -35.02 19.75
C LEU A 516 0.61 -34.57 20.44
N LYS A 517 0.34 -33.26 20.53
CA LYS A 517 -0.80 -32.73 21.29
C LYS A 517 -1.53 -31.65 20.52
N LEU A 518 -2.83 -31.57 20.77
CA LEU A 518 -3.76 -30.63 20.16
C LEU A 518 -3.54 -29.20 20.69
N ILE A 519 -3.93 -28.21 19.91
CA ILE A 519 -3.94 -26.81 20.36
C ILE A 519 -5.03 -26.65 21.43
N GLU A 520 -4.64 -26.17 22.62
CA GLU A 520 -5.56 -26.00 23.76
C GLU A 520 -5.52 -24.58 24.33
N THR A 521 -4.62 -23.71 23.86
CA THR A 521 -4.41 -22.39 24.47
C THR A 521 -4.34 -21.28 23.45
N ILE A 522 -4.95 -20.14 23.81
CA ILE A 522 -4.91 -18.88 23.07
C ILE A 522 -3.96 -17.91 23.77
N ASN A 523 -3.10 -17.26 23.00
CA ASN A 523 -2.22 -16.20 23.45
C ASN A 523 -2.88 -14.82 23.30
N TYR A 524 -2.78 -13.99 24.33
CA TYR A 524 -3.17 -12.58 24.31
C TYR A 524 -1.94 -11.67 24.24
N PRO A 525 -2.02 -10.51 23.56
CA PRO A 525 -3.23 -9.91 22.98
C PRO A 525 -3.55 -10.35 21.53
N CYS A 526 -2.77 -11.26 20.93
CA CYS A 526 -2.86 -11.58 19.51
C CYS A 526 -3.98 -12.55 19.11
N ASN A 527 -4.64 -13.21 20.07
CA ASN A 527 -5.70 -14.22 19.87
C ASN A 527 -5.32 -15.43 18.97
N HIS A 528 -4.04 -15.71 18.81
CA HIS A 528 -3.57 -16.93 18.14
C HIS A 528 -3.66 -18.13 19.09
N ALA A 529 -4.24 -19.21 18.63
CA ALA A 529 -4.19 -20.51 19.28
C ALA A 529 -3.03 -21.32 18.67
N ASP A 530 -1.90 -21.44 19.38
CA ASP A 530 -0.67 -22.05 18.82
C ASP A 530 -0.13 -23.26 19.61
N SER A 531 -0.58 -23.47 20.85
CA SER A 531 0.04 -24.44 21.74
C SER A 531 -0.92 -25.26 22.61
N CYS A 532 -0.51 -26.50 22.90
CA CYS A 532 -1.16 -27.37 23.88
C CYS A 532 -0.91 -26.85 25.30
N LEU A 533 -1.73 -27.27 26.26
CA LEU A 533 -1.64 -26.76 27.63
C LEU A 533 -0.24 -26.99 28.26
N PRO A 534 0.42 -28.17 28.14
CA PRO A 534 1.79 -28.35 28.63
C PRO A 534 2.82 -27.40 27.99
N CYS A 535 2.86 -27.28 26.67
CA CYS A 535 3.81 -26.40 25.98
C CYS A 535 3.54 -24.91 26.23
N SER A 536 2.29 -24.56 26.59
CA SER A 536 1.94 -23.19 26.99
C SER A 536 2.60 -22.79 28.32
N GLN A 537 2.81 -23.75 29.23
CA GLN A 537 3.28 -23.58 30.62
C GLN A 537 4.81 -23.49 30.77
N ILE A 538 5.59 -23.94 29.78
CA ILE A 538 7.07 -24.03 29.84
C ILE A 538 7.72 -22.63 29.60
N SER A 539 7.11 -21.57 30.15
CA SER A 539 7.53 -20.16 30.08
C SER A 539 8.03 -19.67 28.71
N PHE A 540 7.12 -19.10 27.92
CA PHE A 540 7.47 -18.34 26.72
C PHE A 540 6.79 -16.99 26.76
N SER A 541 7.58 -15.92 26.58
CA SER A 541 7.11 -14.55 26.47
C SER A 541 6.48 -14.22 25.13
N GLU A 542 6.55 -15.09 24.11
CA GLU A 542 6.17 -14.77 22.72
C GLU A 542 5.33 -15.87 22.05
N CYS A 543 4.49 -15.46 21.10
CA CYS A 543 3.60 -16.32 20.32
C CYS A 543 4.29 -16.86 19.05
N THR A 544 4.18 -18.15 18.75
CA THR A 544 4.90 -18.77 17.63
C THR A 544 4.32 -18.44 16.25
N MET A 545 3.11 -17.87 16.18
CA MET A 545 2.50 -17.47 14.92
C MET A 545 2.83 -16.03 14.49
N CYS A 546 3.23 -15.16 15.42
CA CYS A 546 3.39 -13.73 15.12
C CYS A 546 4.47 -13.00 15.92
N GLU A 547 5.26 -13.72 16.73
CA GLU A 547 6.40 -13.21 17.52
C GLU A 547 6.03 -12.11 18.55
N LYS A 548 4.74 -11.77 18.69
CA LYS A 548 4.27 -10.78 19.66
C LYS A 548 4.35 -11.31 21.09
N VAL A 549 4.67 -10.40 22.01
CA VAL A 549 4.73 -10.69 23.44
C VAL A 549 3.36 -11.17 23.95
N VAL A 550 3.37 -12.26 24.71
CA VAL A 550 2.19 -12.91 25.28
C VAL A 550 2.01 -12.48 26.73
N GLU A 551 1.04 -11.61 26.95
CA GLU A 551 0.67 -11.09 28.28
C GLU A 551 -0.09 -12.14 29.11
N LYS A 552 -0.93 -12.93 28.44
CA LYS A 552 -1.81 -13.92 29.07
C LYS A 552 -2.05 -15.10 28.13
N LYS A 553 -2.22 -16.29 28.70
CA LYS A 553 -2.74 -17.47 27.98
C LYS A 553 -4.05 -17.92 28.60
N GLU A 554 -4.97 -18.38 27.78
CA GLU A 554 -6.24 -18.96 28.24
C GLU A 554 -6.49 -20.31 27.58
N LYS A 555 -6.99 -21.27 28.37
CA LYS A 555 -7.40 -22.58 27.85
C LYS A 555 -8.70 -22.47 27.06
N ILE A 556 -8.73 -23.03 25.86
CA ILE A 556 -9.92 -23.34 25.07
C ILE A 556 -10.25 -24.83 25.11
N PHE A 557 -11.51 -25.15 24.87
CA PHE A 557 -12.03 -26.50 24.76
C PHE A 557 -12.56 -26.73 23.34
N LEU A 558 -11.87 -27.57 22.59
CA LEU A 558 -12.32 -27.98 21.25
C LEU A 558 -13.28 -29.18 21.38
N PRO A 559 -14.30 -29.29 20.50
CA PRO A 559 -15.06 -30.52 20.37
C PRO A 559 -14.14 -31.61 19.80
N ILE A 560 -13.93 -32.65 20.60
CA ILE A 560 -13.30 -33.91 20.20
C ILE A 560 -14.45 -34.92 20.01
N ASP A 561 -14.37 -35.76 19.00
CA ASP A 561 -15.37 -36.82 18.76
C ASP A 561 -15.12 -38.08 19.62
N GLU A 562 -15.96 -39.09 19.43
CA GLU A 562 -15.88 -40.35 20.18
C GLU A 562 -14.64 -41.20 19.81
N THR A 563 -13.98 -40.96 18.66
CA THR A 563 -12.73 -41.62 18.28
C THR A 563 -11.49 -40.92 18.85
N ASN A 564 -11.68 -39.86 19.66
CA ASN A 564 -10.62 -38.98 20.16
C ASN A 564 -9.90 -38.21 19.03
N GLU A 565 -10.52 -38.14 17.85
CA GLU A 565 -10.07 -37.34 16.73
C GLU A 565 -10.80 -35.98 16.78
N ILE A 566 -10.25 -34.96 16.10
CA ILE A 566 -10.96 -33.69 16.00
C ILE A 566 -11.72 -33.68 14.70
N SER A 567 -13.02 -33.39 14.79
CA SER A 567 -13.91 -33.11 13.66
C SER A 567 -13.47 -31.90 12.82
N ASP A 568 -12.42 -32.05 12.00
CA ASP A 568 -11.90 -31.14 10.95
C ASP A 568 -11.72 -29.65 11.32
N PHE A 569 -11.76 -29.33 12.61
CA PHE A 569 -12.08 -27.97 13.09
C PHE A 569 -13.32 -27.36 12.40
N LYS A 570 -14.31 -28.15 11.98
CA LYS A 570 -15.55 -27.65 11.36
C LYS A 570 -16.51 -27.13 12.42
N CYS A 571 -17.21 -26.04 12.08
CA CYS A 571 -18.23 -25.41 12.90
C CYS A 571 -19.39 -26.38 13.13
N GLN A 572 -19.65 -26.73 14.39
CA GLN A 572 -20.69 -27.68 14.81
C GLN A 572 -22.14 -27.18 14.59
N ILE A 573 -22.31 -26.02 13.96
CA ILE A 573 -23.61 -25.40 13.63
C ILE A 573 -23.90 -25.47 12.12
N CYS A 574 -22.87 -25.33 11.27
CA CYS A 574 -23.05 -25.37 9.81
C CYS A 574 -22.29 -26.49 9.10
N PHE A 575 -21.40 -27.20 9.80
CA PHE A 575 -20.57 -28.32 9.31
C PHE A 575 -19.70 -28.01 8.07
N ASP A 576 -19.57 -26.73 7.75
CA ASP A 576 -18.98 -26.19 6.53
C ASP A 576 -17.71 -25.38 6.88
N ARG A 577 -17.90 -24.19 7.45
CA ARG A 577 -16.79 -23.27 7.81
C ARG A 577 -16.05 -23.71 9.06
N SER A 578 -14.75 -23.42 9.11
CA SER A 578 -13.90 -23.68 10.26
C SER A 578 -14.32 -22.92 11.52
N VAL A 579 -14.04 -23.52 12.68
CA VAL A 579 -14.12 -22.89 13.99
C VAL A 579 -13.16 -21.70 14.03
N GLY A 580 -13.66 -20.54 14.43
CA GLY A 580 -12.87 -19.31 14.55
C GLY A 580 -13.29 -18.42 15.72
N VAL A 581 -14.22 -18.88 16.57
CA VAL A 581 -14.58 -18.21 17.82
C VAL A 581 -14.76 -19.21 18.95
N TYR A 582 -14.57 -18.73 20.18
CA TYR A 582 -14.83 -19.50 21.39
C TYR A 582 -15.71 -18.73 22.39
N TRP A 583 -16.56 -19.46 23.11
CA TRP A 583 -17.67 -18.91 23.89
C TRP A 583 -17.28 -18.63 25.34
N LYS A 584 -17.36 -17.38 25.79
CA LYS A 584 -17.17 -17.01 27.21
C LYS A 584 -18.43 -17.31 28.03
N PRO A 585 -18.32 -17.74 29.30
CA PRO A 585 -17.09 -18.01 30.05
C PRO A 585 -16.53 -19.43 29.86
N CYS A 586 -17.29 -20.34 29.25
CA CYS A 586 -16.96 -21.78 29.19
C CYS A 586 -15.76 -22.16 28.30
N ASN A 587 -15.26 -21.21 27.51
CA ASN A 587 -14.19 -21.34 26.52
C ASN A 587 -14.33 -22.45 25.46
N HIS A 588 -15.54 -22.95 25.19
CA HIS A 588 -15.75 -23.90 24.09
C HIS A 588 -15.57 -23.24 22.73
N ALA A 589 -14.71 -23.81 21.88
CA ALA A 589 -14.36 -23.36 20.55
C ALA A 589 -14.98 -24.31 19.51
N LEU A 590 -16.22 -24.01 19.08
CA LEU A 590 -17.05 -24.95 18.30
C LEU A 590 -17.76 -24.35 17.08
N SER A 591 -17.59 -23.04 16.85
CA SER A 591 -18.37 -22.32 15.84
C SER A 591 -17.51 -21.38 15.00
N CYS A 592 -17.87 -21.21 13.73
CA CYS A 592 -17.40 -20.10 12.93
C CYS A 592 -18.06 -18.79 13.39
N ILE A 593 -17.40 -17.66 13.15
CA ILE A 593 -17.87 -16.33 13.56
C ILE A 593 -19.31 -16.03 13.12
N THR A 594 -19.68 -16.37 11.89
CA THR A 594 -21.01 -16.10 11.33
C THR A 594 -22.12 -16.87 12.04
N CYS A 595 -21.86 -18.11 12.44
CA CYS A 595 -22.83 -18.90 13.20
C CYS A 595 -22.96 -18.37 14.64
N ALA A 596 -21.87 -17.91 15.25
CA ALA A 596 -21.91 -17.31 16.59
C ALA A 596 -22.65 -15.97 16.62
N GLU A 597 -22.40 -15.08 15.64
CA GLU A 597 -23.20 -13.86 15.44
C GLU A 597 -24.69 -14.17 15.22
N SER A 598 -25.01 -15.27 14.53
CA SER A 598 -26.41 -15.67 14.28
C SER A 598 -27.08 -16.14 15.57
N VAL A 599 -26.43 -17.02 16.35
CA VAL A 599 -26.91 -17.45 17.67
C VAL A 599 -27.13 -16.25 18.61
N GLN A 600 -26.26 -15.23 18.54
CA GLN A 600 -26.41 -14.00 19.32
C GLN A 600 -27.67 -13.20 18.98
N LYS A 601 -28.12 -13.21 17.72
CA LYS A 601 -29.32 -12.50 17.29
C LYS A 601 -30.61 -13.23 17.66
N PHE A 602 -30.61 -14.56 17.64
CA PHE A 602 -31.85 -15.35 17.77
C PHE A 602 -32.30 -15.61 19.22
N ASN A 603 -31.38 -15.83 20.16
CA ASN A 603 -31.77 -16.42 21.46
C ASN A 603 -32.16 -15.44 22.57
N GLY A 604 -31.89 -14.13 22.45
CA GLY A 604 -32.18 -13.10 23.47
C GLY A 604 -31.34 -13.21 24.76
N ILE A 605 -31.09 -14.43 25.23
CA ILE A 605 -30.09 -14.80 26.22
C ILE A 605 -29.00 -15.56 25.46
N LEU A 606 -27.81 -14.97 25.37
CA LEU A 606 -26.68 -15.62 24.72
C LEU A 606 -26.27 -16.87 25.52
N LYS A 607 -26.12 -18.01 24.85
CA LYS A 607 -25.68 -19.28 25.46
C LYS A 607 -24.71 -19.99 24.54
N CYS A 608 -23.74 -20.68 25.13
CA CYS A 608 -22.84 -21.55 24.36
C CYS A 608 -23.64 -22.70 23.73
N PRO A 609 -23.60 -22.92 22.40
CA PRO A 609 -24.40 -23.94 21.73
C PRO A 609 -24.06 -25.39 22.14
N HIS A 610 -22.85 -25.63 22.67
CA HIS A 610 -22.41 -26.96 23.10
C HIS A 610 -22.84 -27.29 24.54
N CYS A 611 -22.50 -26.43 25.50
CA CYS A 611 -22.73 -26.70 26.94
C CYS A 611 -23.92 -25.95 27.54
N ASN A 612 -24.68 -25.18 26.73
CA ASN A 612 -25.84 -24.37 27.13
C ASN A 612 -25.58 -23.34 28.26
N THR A 613 -24.31 -23.11 28.63
CA THR A 613 -23.91 -22.14 29.67
C THR A 613 -24.24 -20.72 29.21
N PRO A 614 -24.89 -19.88 30.04
CA PRO A 614 -25.10 -18.47 29.75
C PRO A 614 -23.77 -17.80 29.40
N SER A 615 -23.76 -17.13 28.26
CA SER A 615 -22.54 -16.61 27.66
C SER A 615 -22.49 -15.09 27.75
N THR A 616 -21.32 -14.56 28.09
CA THR A 616 -21.06 -13.11 28.12
C THR A 616 -20.62 -12.57 26.76
N GLY A 617 -20.47 -13.44 25.76
CA GLY A 617 -19.93 -13.14 24.44
C GLY A 617 -19.12 -14.31 23.88
N PHE A 618 -18.71 -14.19 22.62
CA PHE A 618 -17.66 -15.02 22.04
C PHE A 618 -16.46 -14.15 21.68
N VAL A 619 -15.30 -14.77 21.53
CA VAL A 619 -14.05 -14.10 21.15
C VAL A 619 -13.48 -14.79 19.92
N ASP A 620 -13.17 -13.99 18.90
CA ASP A 620 -12.49 -14.42 17.67
C ASP A 620 -11.06 -14.89 17.99
N PHE A 621 -10.65 -16.00 17.36
CA PHE A 621 -9.29 -16.52 17.46
C PHE A 621 -8.79 -17.09 16.13
N GLU A 622 -7.48 -17.18 15.99
CA GLU A 622 -6.82 -17.66 14.77
C GLU A 622 -6.07 -18.97 15.03
N LEU A 623 -6.08 -19.85 14.03
CA LEU A 623 -5.40 -21.15 14.01
C LEU A 623 -4.25 -21.14 12.99
N PRO A 624 -3.15 -21.86 13.23
CA PRO A 624 -2.11 -22.09 12.24
C PRO A 624 -2.68 -22.81 11.02
N ILE A 625 -2.20 -22.42 9.84
CA ILE A 625 -2.51 -23.10 8.57
C ILE A 625 -1.39 -24.10 8.30
N LYS A 626 -1.76 -25.34 7.96
CA LYS A 626 -0.85 -26.27 7.30
C LYS A 626 -1.09 -26.17 5.79
N ILE A 627 -0.03 -25.96 5.04
CA ILE A 627 -0.07 -26.06 3.58
C ILE A 627 0.49 -27.44 3.26
N ASN A 628 -0.35 -28.35 2.81
CA ASN A 628 0.10 -29.57 2.15
C ASN A 628 0.47 -29.16 0.72
N ILE A 629 1.75 -29.31 0.37
CA ILE A 629 2.31 -29.12 -0.98
C ILE A 629 2.62 -30.50 -1.56
#